data_AF-A0A9D6MP75-F1
#
_entry.id   AF-A0A9D6MP75-F1
#
_cell.length_a   1.000
_cell.length_b   1.000
_cell.length_c   1.000
_cell.angle_alpha   90.00
_cell.angle_beta   90.00
_cell.angle_gamma   90.00
#
_symmetry.space_group_name_H-M   'P 1'
#
loop_
_entity.id
_entity.type
_entity.pdbx_description
1 polymer ?
#
loop_
_entity_poly.entity_id
_entity_poly.type
_entity_poly.pdbx_seq_one_letter_code
_entity_poly.pdbx_strand_id
1 'polypeptide(L)'
;MAATVVALLVGGHDAGAGGWTEEDFARRVPTNYPFTNRDQSTLVGALETYVVQEADTLLDIGRHFDLGYNEMIAANPGVDPWVPPPGEVLLIPTEYVLPESSYQGLVVNIPEMRLYYFHGGARGGAGTLVTTYPVGLGRDDWRTPQGSFRVRGKTENPTWVIPESIRAEHIRERGDDRAMIAGGDPDNPLGLYRLELTLPLYALHGSNMPWGVGMQVSHGCIRLYNEDITALFREVRVGTPGEFVYQPVKMGIRGGGVYVEVHEDIYGLRTSLEDEAERLLSRHGWTDRVDRARLRQALADRSGVPVAIVRDRTLETAAN
;
A
#
# COMPACT_ATOMS: atom_id res chain seq x y z
N MET A 1 -25.71 -2.62 12.45
CA MET A 1 -25.40 -1.52 13.39
C MET A 1 -23.99 -1.08 13.07
N ALA A 2 -23.84 0.13 12.51
CA ALA A 2 -22.56 0.63 12.03
C ALA A 2 -21.56 0.69 13.19
N ALA A 3 -20.37 0.12 12.99
CA ALA A 3 -19.26 0.30 13.90
C ALA A 3 -18.88 1.78 13.87
N THR A 4 -19.05 2.49 14.99
CA THR A 4 -18.63 3.88 15.14
C THR A 4 -17.11 3.91 15.14
N VAL A 5 -16.51 4.15 13.97
CA VAL A 5 -15.10 4.52 13.86
C VAL A 5 -14.97 5.93 14.40
N VAL A 6 -14.33 6.09 15.57
CA VAL A 6 -13.99 7.39 16.12
C VAL A 6 -12.69 7.85 15.44
N ALA A 7 -12.83 8.47 14.27
CA ALA A 7 -11.72 9.17 13.61
C ALA A 7 -11.59 10.57 14.22
N LEU A 8 -10.35 11.01 14.46
CA LEU A 8 -10.08 12.40 14.84
C LEU A 8 -10.24 13.29 13.61
N LEU A 9 -11.07 14.33 13.73
CA LEU A 9 -11.14 15.42 12.77
C LEU A 9 -9.86 16.25 12.89
N VAL A 10 -8.92 16.07 11.97
CA VAL A 10 -7.78 16.98 11.83
C VAL A 10 -8.25 18.17 11.01
N GLY A 11 -8.27 19.34 11.63
CA GLY A 11 -8.75 20.58 11.02
C GLY A 11 -7.79 21.15 9.96
N GLY A 12 -8.39 21.72 8.91
CA GLY A 12 -7.87 22.82 8.08
C GLY A 12 -6.56 22.57 7.35
N HIS A 13 -6.63 21.94 6.18
CA HIS A 13 -5.58 22.11 5.16
C HIS A 13 -5.89 23.41 4.42
N ASP A 14 -4.99 24.40 4.47
CA ASP A 14 -5.22 25.77 3.98
C ASP A 14 -5.48 25.87 2.45
N ALA A 15 -5.34 24.77 1.71
CA ALA A 15 -5.82 24.57 0.35
C ALA A 15 -6.37 23.15 0.20
N GLY A 16 -7.52 22.99 -0.46
CA GLY A 16 -8.04 21.68 -0.87
C GLY A 16 -7.15 21.00 -1.90
N ALA A 17 -7.32 19.70 -2.09
CA ALA A 17 -6.56 18.88 -3.02
C ALA A 17 -6.53 19.40 -4.45
N GLY A 18 -7.61 20.05 -4.92
CA GLY A 18 -7.67 20.67 -6.24
C GLY A 18 -6.64 21.80 -6.48
N GLY A 19 -5.98 22.29 -5.42
CA GLY A 19 -4.92 23.31 -5.50
C GLY A 19 -3.49 22.79 -5.40
N TRP A 20 -3.28 21.50 -5.13
CA TRP A 20 -1.93 20.95 -4.96
C TRP A 20 -1.19 20.79 -6.29
N THR A 21 0.10 21.04 -6.25
CA THR A 21 1.01 20.97 -7.40
C THR A 21 2.01 19.83 -7.22
N GLU A 22 2.71 19.48 -8.30
CA GLU A 22 3.86 18.56 -8.21
C GLU A 22 4.93 19.04 -7.21
N GLU A 23 5.05 20.35 -6.99
CA GLU A 23 5.97 20.90 -5.99
C GLU A 23 5.51 20.62 -4.55
N ASP A 24 4.18 20.62 -4.32
CA ASP A 24 3.60 20.27 -3.03
C ASP A 24 3.82 18.78 -2.72
N PHE A 25 3.53 17.91 -3.68
CA PHE A 25 3.78 16.47 -3.54
C PHE A 25 5.27 16.15 -3.36
N ALA A 26 6.16 16.81 -4.09
CA ALA A 26 7.61 16.63 -3.96
C ALA A 26 8.16 16.99 -2.56
N ARG A 27 7.43 17.78 -1.78
CA ARG A 27 7.77 18.13 -0.39
C ARG A 27 7.23 17.15 0.65
N ARG A 28 6.36 16.20 0.26
CA ARG A 28 5.78 15.23 1.19
C ARG A 28 6.89 14.40 1.83
N VAL A 29 6.85 14.31 3.16
CA VAL A 29 7.78 13.50 3.95
C VAL A 29 7.09 12.18 4.28
N PRO A 30 7.69 11.02 3.97
CA PRO A 30 7.12 9.73 4.33
C PRO A 30 6.96 9.57 5.84
N THR A 31 5.82 9.02 6.25
CA THR A 31 5.53 8.78 7.68
C THR A 31 6.28 7.56 8.18
N ASN A 32 7.03 7.73 9.28
CA ASN A 32 7.75 6.66 9.94
C ASN A 32 6.98 6.20 11.19
N TYR A 33 6.60 4.92 11.21
CA TYR A 33 5.93 4.32 12.35
C TYR A 33 6.90 3.55 13.23
N PRO A 34 6.84 3.67 14.57
CA PRO A 34 7.60 2.83 15.46
C PRO A 34 7.08 1.39 15.39
N PHE A 35 8.00 0.45 15.27
CA PHE A 35 7.71 -0.98 15.27
C PHE A 35 8.67 -1.73 16.19
N THR A 36 8.14 -2.69 16.95
CA THR A 36 8.96 -3.70 17.60
C THR A 36 8.26 -5.04 17.55
N ASN A 37 9.01 -6.08 17.20
CA ASN A 37 8.51 -7.45 17.21
C ASN A 37 8.40 -8.03 18.64
N ARG A 38 8.81 -7.27 19.68
CA ARG A 38 8.80 -7.73 21.08
C ARG A 38 7.41 -7.70 21.70
N ASP A 39 6.67 -6.62 21.45
CA ASP A 39 5.36 -6.39 22.07
C ASP A 39 4.23 -6.98 21.22
N GLN A 40 4.59 -7.62 20.10
CA GLN A 40 3.69 -8.18 19.10
C GLN A 40 2.68 -7.16 18.53
N SER A 41 2.81 -5.86 18.82
CA SER A 41 1.97 -4.83 18.20
C SER A 41 2.34 -4.71 16.73
N THR A 42 1.50 -5.29 15.88
CA THR A 42 1.67 -5.30 14.42
C THR A 42 0.75 -4.29 13.74
N LEU A 43 0.03 -3.47 14.49
CA LEU A 43 -0.80 -2.40 13.96
C LEU A 43 -0.06 -1.06 14.09
N VAL A 44 0.07 -0.33 12.99
CA VAL A 44 0.74 0.98 12.90
C VAL A 44 -0.16 2.03 12.26
N GLY A 45 0.12 3.30 12.53
CA GLY A 45 -0.69 4.41 12.02
C GLY A 45 -2.02 4.58 12.76
N ALA A 46 -2.90 5.39 12.17
CA ALA A 46 -4.20 5.74 12.71
C ALA A 46 -5.13 6.14 11.57
N LEU A 47 -6.43 5.91 11.73
CA LEU A 47 -7.42 6.37 10.75
C LEU A 47 -7.65 7.87 10.87
N GLU A 48 -7.79 8.52 9.72
CA GLU A 48 -8.09 9.93 9.60
C GLU A 48 -9.37 10.15 8.79
N THR A 49 -9.86 11.39 8.77
CA THR A 49 -10.98 11.79 7.91
C THR A 49 -10.63 13.05 7.17
N TYR A 50 -11.19 13.18 5.97
CA TYR A 50 -11.03 14.36 5.14
C TYR A 50 -12.39 14.79 4.60
N VAL A 51 -12.70 16.08 4.68
CA VAL A 51 -13.92 16.65 4.09
C VAL A 51 -13.58 17.13 2.69
N VAL A 52 -14.23 16.56 1.67
CA VAL A 52 -13.99 16.91 0.27
C VAL A 52 -14.23 18.39 0.03
N GLN A 53 -13.27 19.06 -0.61
CA GLN A 53 -13.37 20.45 -1.01
C GLN A 53 -13.71 20.57 -2.51
N GLU A 54 -14.06 21.78 -2.94
CA GLU A 54 -14.29 22.08 -4.36
C GLU A 54 -13.04 21.76 -5.20
N ALA A 55 -13.26 21.12 -6.36
CA ALA A 55 -12.22 20.69 -7.32
C ALA A 55 -11.23 19.64 -6.81
N ASP A 56 -11.46 19.03 -5.65
CA ASP A 56 -10.67 17.88 -5.21
C ASP A 56 -10.87 16.67 -6.13
N THR A 57 -9.83 15.86 -6.29
CA THR A 57 -9.95 14.49 -6.80
C THR A 57 -9.56 13.51 -5.70
N LEU A 58 -10.13 12.30 -5.73
CA LEU A 58 -9.78 11.25 -4.77
C LEU A 58 -8.31 10.82 -4.92
N LEU A 59 -7.75 10.95 -6.13
CA LEU A 59 -6.37 10.65 -6.43
C LEU A 59 -5.40 11.65 -5.81
N ASP A 60 -5.70 12.95 -5.89
CA ASP A 60 -4.88 13.99 -5.28
C ASP A 60 -4.93 13.90 -3.75
N ILE A 61 -6.12 13.68 -3.19
CA ILE A 61 -6.31 13.36 -1.76
C ILE A 61 -5.47 12.14 -1.38
N GLY A 62 -5.59 11.04 -2.13
CA GLY A 62 -4.83 9.82 -1.89
C GLY A 62 -3.32 10.06 -1.90
N ARG A 63 -2.79 10.73 -2.93
CA ARG A 63 -1.36 11.03 -3.05
C ARG A 63 -0.84 11.92 -1.92
N HIS A 64 -1.63 12.89 -1.46
CA HIS A 64 -1.28 13.73 -0.32
C HIS A 64 -1.16 12.95 0.98
N PHE A 65 -2.07 12.00 1.22
CA PHE A 65 -2.06 11.11 2.38
C PHE A 65 -1.20 9.85 2.19
N ASP A 66 -0.42 9.76 1.10
CA ASP A 66 0.43 8.61 0.78
C ASP A 66 -0.35 7.28 0.63
N LEU A 67 -1.43 7.36 -0.14
CA LEU A 67 -2.36 6.27 -0.43
C LEU A 67 -2.46 6.04 -1.95
N GLY A 68 -2.66 4.78 -2.31
CA GLY A 68 -2.94 4.35 -3.67
C GLY A 68 -4.42 4.46 -4.02
N TYR A 69 -4.72 4.39 -5.31
CA TYR A 69 -6.11 4.38 -5.80
C TYR A 69 -6.96 3.26 -5.18
N ASN A 70 -6.42 2.04 -5.08
CA ASN A 70 -7.11 0.88 -4.51
C ASN A 70 -7.54 1.12 -3.05
N GLU A 71 -6.66 1.71 -2.24
CA GLU A 71 -6.93 1.99 -0.83
C GLU A 71 -8.06 3.02 -0.67
N MET A 72 -8.00 4.10 -1.46
CA MET A 72 -9.02 5.15 -1.40
C MET A 72 -10.41 4.66 -1.81
N ILE A 73 -10.49 3.85 -2.89
CA ILE A 73 -11.77 3.32 -3.38
C ILE A 73 -12.33 2.24 -2.47
N ALA A 74 -11.49 1.33 -1.96
CA ALA A 74 -11.94 0.28 -1.06
C ALA A 74 -12.46 0.83 0.27
N ALA A 75 -11.83 1.87 0.80
CA ALA A 75 -12.25 2.51 2.04
C ALA A 75 -13.48 3.42 1.87
N ASN A 76 -13.74 3.93 0.66
CA ASN A 76 -14.82 4.89 0.36
C ASN A 76 -15.71 4.40 -0.80
N PRO A 77 -16.46 3.29 -0.60
CA PRO A 77 -17.24 2.68 -1.67
C PRO A 77 -18.33 3.62 -2.20
N GLY A 78 -18.35 3.81 -3.53
CA GLY A 78 -19.36 4.63 -4.22
C GLY A 78 -18.98 6.10 -4.42
N VAL A 79 -17.83 6.54 -3.90
CA VAL A 79 -17.30 7.88 -4.17
C VAL A 79 -16.66 7.91 -5.57
N ASP A 80 -16.99 8.93 -6.37
CA ASP A 80 -16.37 9.14 -7.68
C ASP A 80 -14.89 9.55 -7.51
N PRO A 81 -13.92 8.83 -8.13
CA PRO A 81 -12.51 9.13 -7.96
C PRO A 81 -12.07 10.46 -8.58
N TRP A 82 -12.78 10.97 -9.58
CA TRP A 82 -12.40 12.14 -10.36
C TRP A 82 -13.14 13.40 -9.90
N VAL A 83 -14.39 13.24 -9.47
CA VAL A 83 -15.24 14.35 -9.02
C VAL A 83 -16.01 13.95 -7.75
N PRO A 84 -15.31 13.71 -6.62
CA PRO A 84 -15.97 13.44 -5.35
C PRO A 84 -16.86 14.63 -4.94
N PRO A 85 -18.05 14.38 -4.35
CA PRO A 85 -18.95 15.46 -3.97
C PRO A 85 -18.35 16.36 -2.86
N PRO A 86 -18.30 17.69 -3.02
CA PRO A 86 -17.87 18.59 -1.95
C PRO A 86 -18.72 18.43 -0.68
N GLY A 87 -18.06 18.41 0.47
CA GLY A 87 -18.69 18.17 1.78
C GLY A 87 -18.84 16.69 2.17
N GLU A 88 -18.58 15.74 1.24
CA GLU A 88 -18.49 14.31 1.56
C GLU A 88 -17.34 14.10 2.56
N VAL A 89 -17.54 13.20 3.54
CA VAL A 89 -16.51 12.86 4.53
C VAL A 89 -15.87 11.55 4.13
N LEU A 90 -14.62 11.62 3.68
CA LEU A 90 -13.84 10.46 3.33
C LEU A 90 -13.14 9.87 4.54
N LEU A 91 -13.10 8.55 4.61
CA LEU A 91 -12.18 7.81 5.45
C LEU A 91 -10.80 7.79 4.77
N ILE A 92 -9.78 8.15 5.54
CA ILE A 92 -8.37 8.12 5.13
C ILE A 92 -7.71 6.91 5.82
N PRO A 93 -7.49 5.79 5.10
CA PRO A 93 -7.02 4.53 5.68
C PRO A 93 -5.51 4.51 5.93
N THR A 94 -5.00 5.39 6.80
CA THR A 94 -3.58 5.49 7.18
C THR A 94 -3.22 4.60 8.39
N GLU A 95 -4.00 3.55 8.63
CA GLU A 95 -3.73 2.52 9.64
C GLU A 95 -3.53 1.16 8.97
N TYR A 96 -2.50 0.42 9.39
CA TYR A 96 -2.08 -0.83 8.73
C TYR A 96 -1.76 -1.92 9.74
N VAL A 97 -2.23 -3.13 9.47
CA VAL A 97 -1.67 -4.37 9.99
C VAL A 97 -0.42 -4.70 9.17
N LEU A 98 0.74 -4.73 9.80
CA LEU A 98 1.99 -5.11 9.14
C LEU A 98 1.91 -6.56 8.63
N PRO A 99 2.38 -6.84 7.40
CA PRO A 99 2.33 -8.20 6.84
C PRO A 99 3.25 -9.16 7.60
N GLU A 100 2.78 -10.39 7.83
CA GLU A 100 3.57 -11.44 8.47
C GLU A 100 4.78 -11.78 7.60
N SER A 101 5.98 -11.34 7.99
CA SER A 101 7.15 -11.32 7.11
C SER A 101 8.44 -11.42 7.91
N SER A 102 9.58 -11.25 7.24
CA SER A 102 10.89 -11.13 7.89
C SER A 102 11.05 -9.85 8.72
N TYR A 103 10.19 -8.84 8.49
CA TYR A 103 10.29 -7.49 9.05
C TYR A 103 11.70 -6.88 8.87
N GLN A 104 12.29 -7.08 7.68
CA GLN A 104 13.63 -6.64 7.35
C GLN A 104 13.67 -6.08 5.93
N GLY A 105 14.23 -4.87 5.76
CA GLY A 105 14.38 -4.28 4.44
C GLY A 105 13.03 -4.04 3.77
N LEU A 106 12.88 -4.49 2.53
CA LEU A 106 11.72 -4.18 1.68
C LEU A 106 10.70 -5.32 1.66
N VAL A 107 9.50 -5.11 2.19
CA VAL A 107 8.40 -6.09 2.12
C VAL A 107 7.29 -5.49 1.28
N VAL A 108 6.95 -6.11 0.15
CA VAL A 108 5.81 -5.68 -0.67
C VAL A 108 4.68 -6.68 -0.48
N ASN A 109 3.56 -6.24 0.07
CA ASN A 109 2.34 -7.03 0.10
C ASN A 109 1.54 -6.78 -1.18
N ILE A 110 1.49 -7.80 -2.02
CA ILE A 110 0.94 -7.69 -3.38
C ILE A 110 -0.57 -7.34 -3.39
N PRO A 111 -1.47 -8.06 -2.68
CA PRO A 111 -2.91 -7.76 -2.66
C PRO A 111 -3.27 -6.36 -2.20
N GLU A 112 -2.48 -5.83 -1.27
CA GLU A 112 -2.64 -4.49 -0.70
C GLU A 112 -2.02 -3.41 -1.59
N MET A 113 -1.17 -3.81 -2.54
CA MET A 113 -0.34 -2.91 -3.34
C MET A 113 0.43 -1.91 -2.48
N ARG A 114 1.07 -2.42 -1.41
CA ARG A 114 1.83 -1.57 -0.48
C ARG A 114 3.20 -2.14 -0.17
N LEU A 115 4.19 -1.26 -0.19
CA LEU A 115 5.57 -1.50 0.20
C LEU A 115 5.77 -1.05 1.64
N TYR A 116 6.50 -1.84 2.41
CA TYR A 116 6.95 -1.57 3.76
C TYR A 116 8.47 -1.59 3.78
N TYR A 117 9.10 -0.50 4.23
CA TYR A 117 10.53 -0.44 4.47
C TYR A 117 10.82 -0.50 5.96
N PHE A 118 11.32 -1.64 6.43
CA PHE A 118 11.76 -1.85 7.80
C PHE A 118 13.20 -1.37 7.96
N HIS A 119 13.35 -0.28 8.71
CA HIS A 119 14.63 0.37 8.96
C HIS A 119 15.53 -0.49 9.85
N GLY A 120 16.81 -0.57 9.48
CA GLY A 120 17.83 -1.30 10.23
C GLY A 120 17.98 -2.78 9.84
N GLY A 121 19.05 -3.40 10.33
CA GLY A 121 19.47 -4.75 9.91
C GLY A 121 18.96 -5.92 10.76
N ALA A 122 18.36 -5.66 11.92
CA ALA A 122 17.91 -6.71 12.84
C ALA A 122 16.38 -6.80 12.87
N ARG A 123 15.86 -8.00 12.59
CA ARG A 123 14.44 -8.42 12.51
C ARG A 123 13.49 -7.72 13.50
N GLY A 124 13.01 -6.52 13.17
CA GLY A 124 12.07 -5.78 14.03
C GLY A 124 12.55 -5.55 15.47
N GLY A 125 13.84 -5.25 15.65
CA GLY A 125 14.40 -4.94 16.97
C GLY A 125 13.72 -3.76 17.67
N ALA A 126 14.02 -3.54 18.95
CA ALA A 126 13.52 -2.35 19.65
C ALA A 126 14.03 -1.09 18.94
N GLY A 127 13.12 -0.17 18.60
CA GLY A 127 13.44 1.05 17.85
C GLY A 127 13.51 0.88 16.33
N THR A 128 13.04 -0.23 15.77
CA THR A 128 12.82 -0.32 14.31
C THR A 128 11.74 0.68 13.90
N LEU A 129 12.02 1.46 12.87
CA LEU A 129 11.01 2.26 12.18
C LEU A 129 10.51 1.48 10.97
N VAL A 130 9.26 1.69 10.59
CA VAL A 130 8.71 1.22 9.33
C VAL A 130 8.11 2.40 8.57
N THR A 131 8.54 2.58 7.33
CA THR A 131 7.89 3.49 6.38
C THR A 131 7.02 2.66 5.45
N THR A 132 5.86 3.16 5.07
CA THR A 132 4.98 2.50 4.11
C THR A 132 4.82 3.37 2.88
N TYR A 133 4.60 2.74 1.72
CA TYR A 133 4.44 3.43 0.43
C TYR A 133 3.43 2.66 -0.42
N PRO A 134 2.43 3.33 -1.00
CA PRO A 134 1.55 2.69 -1.98
C PRO A 134 2.34 2.40 -3.25
N VAL A 135 1.99 1.32 -3.94
CA VAL A 135 2.66 0.91 -5.18
C VAL A 135 1.65 0.61 -6.29
N GLY A 136 2.05 0.84 -7.53
CA GLY A 136 1.39 0.28 -8.72
C GLY A 136 2.06 -1.02 -9.14
N LEU A 137 1.26 -1.96 -9.64
CA LEU A 137 1.72 -3.28 -10.08
C LEU A 137 1.64 -3.44 -11.60
N GLY A 138 2.21 -4.55 -12.08
CA GLY A 138 2.01 -5.03 -13.43
C GLY A 138 0.56 -5.41 -13.70
N ARG A 139 0.15 -5.34 -14.97
CA ARG A 139 -1.08 -5.96 -15.47
C ARG A 139 -1.07 -7.47 -15.22
N ASP A 140 -2.23 -8.12 -15.34
CA ASP A 140 -2.41 -9.55 -15.08
C ASP A 140 -1.51 -10.48 -15.92
N ASP A 141 -1.09 -10.05 -17.11
CA ASP A 141 -0.12 -10.76 -17.95
C ASP A 141 1.33 -10.66 -17.43
N TRP A 142 1.58 -9.81 -16.43
CA TRP A 142 2.87 -9.50 -15.80
C TRP A 142 2.80 -9.55 -14.26
N ARG A 143 2.20 -10.60 -13.70
CA ARG A 143 2.04 -10.76 -12.25
C ARG A 143 3.37 -10.71 -11.50
N THR A 144 3.42 -9.88 -10.48
CA THR A 144 4.53 -9.86 -9.52
C THR A 144 4.64 -11.23 -8.81
N PRO A 145 5.82 -11.87 -8.81
CA PRO A 145 6.00 -13.17 -8.17
C PRO A 145 6.05 -13.01 -6.65
N GLN A 146 5.73 -14.09 -5.93
CA GLN A 146 6.09 -14.20 -4.51
C GLN A 146 7.55 -14.65 -4.37
N GLY A 147 8.21 -14.23 -3.29
CA GLY A 147 9.54 -14.70 -2.94
C GLY A 147 10.52 -13.59 -2.59
N SER A 148 11.74 -13.99 -2.26
CA SER A 148 12.78 -13.07 -1.80
C SER A 148 13.59 -12.46 -2.95
N PHE A 149 14.10 -11.26 -2.70
CA PHE A 149 15.01 -10.56 -3.58
C PHE A 149 16.02 -9.74 -2.79
N ARG A 150 16.98 -9.15 -3.49
CA ARG A 150 17.82 -8.07 -2.96
C ARG A 150 17.87 -6.92 -3.94
N VAL A 151 18.11 -5.73 -3.44
CA VAL A 151 18.49 -4.60 -4.27
C VAL A 151 19.87 -4.88 -4.85
N ARG A 152 19.95 -5.03 -6.17
CA ARG A 152 21.18 -5.32 -6.91
C ARG A 152 21.88 -4.04 -7.38
N GLY A 153 21.10 -3.01 -7.70
CA GLY A 153 21.60 -1.80 -8.33
C GLY A 153 20.67 -0.63 -8.09
N LYS A 154 21.20 0.57 -8.33
CA LYS A 154 20.51 1.84 -8.13
C LYS A 154 20.88 2.76 -9.29
N THR A 155 19.88 3.35 -9.94
CA THR A 155 20.08 4.26 -11.08
C THR A 155 19.26 5.53 -10.87
N GLU A 156 19.94 6.67 -10.91
CA GLU A 156 19.31 7.99 -10.99
C GLU A 156 19.05 8.31 -12.47
N ASN A 157 17.91 8.96 -12.75
CA ASN A 157 17.46 9.30 -14.10
C ASN A 157 17.66 8.14 -15.09
N PRO A 158 17.04 6.98 -14.86
CA PRO A 158 17.25 5.80 -15.69
C PRO A 158 16.74 6.05 -17.11
N THR A 159 17.57 5.79 -18.13
CA THR A 159 17.08 5.65 -19.51
C THR A 159 16.19 4.42 -19.60
N TRP A 160 15.00 4.58 -20.18
CA TRP A 160 14.12 3.46 -20.48
C TRP A 160 14.40 2.95 -21.90
N VAL A 161 15.04 1.79 -21.99
CA VAL A 161 15.14 1.04 -23.26
C VAL A 161 13.83 0.28 -23.44
N ILE A 162 13.08 0.61 -24.49
CA ILE A 162 11.72 0.11 -24.70
C ILE A 162 11.81 -1.36 -25.11
N PRO A 163 11.24 -2.31 -24.34
CA PRO A 163 11.17 -3.70 -24.74
C PRO A 163 10.47 -3.86 -26.09
N GLU A 164 10.95 -4.77 -26.94
CA GLU A 164 10.45 -4.92 -28.32
C GLU A 164 8.93 -5.16 -28.37
N SER A 165 8.38 -5.91 -27.42
CA SER A 165 6.93 -6.13 -27.32
C SER A 165 6.14 -4.84 -27.10
N ILE A 166 6.62 -3.96 -26.22
CA ILE A 166 6.00 -2.67 -25.91
C ILE A 166 6.21 -1.69 -27.08
N ARG A 167 7.39 -1.72 -27.71
CA ARG A 167 7.67 -0.91 -28.92
C ARG A 167 6.71 -1.27 -30.05
N ALA A 168 6.48 -2.56 -30.29
CA ALA A 168 5.50 -3.03 -31.27
C ALA A 168 4.06 -2.60 -30.94
N GLU A 169 3.69 -2.51 -29.66
CA GLU A 169 2.41 -1.94 -29.21
C GLU A 169 2.31 -0.44 -29.50
N HIS A 170 3.33 0.34 -29.12
CA HIS A 170 3.40 1.78 -29.37
C HIS A 170 3.32 2.14 -30.86
N ILE A 171 4.02 1.39 -31.73
CA ILE A 171 3.95 1.58 -33.18
C ILE A 171 2.51 1.36 -33.68
N ARG A 172 1.86 0.29 -33.23
CA ARG A 172 0.51 -0.09 -33.66
C ARG A 172 -0.55 0.91 -33.23
N GLU A 173 -0.45 1.41 -32.01
CA GLU A 173 -1.50 2.25 -31.39
C GLU A 173 -1.27 3.74 -31.61
N ARG A 174 -0.02 4.18 -31.66
CA ARG A 174 0.36 5.60 -31.63
C ARG A 174 1.29 6.00 -32.76
N GLY A 175 1.80 5.05 -33.55
CA GLY A 175 2.83 5.31 -34.56
C GLY A 175 4.19 5.72 -33.99
N ASP A 176 4.43 5.44 -32.71
CA ASP A 176 5.67 5.80 -32.00
C ASP A 176 6.68 4.65 -32.07
N ASP A 177 7.75 4.86 -32.85
CA ASP A 177 8.83 3.89 -33.10
C ASP A 177 10.09 4.18 -32.26
N ARG A 178 9.99 4.97 -31.18
CA ARG A 178 11.13 5.20 -30.27
C ARG A 178 11.68 3.87 -29.75
N ALA A 179 13.01 3.73 -29.72
CA ALA A 179 13.69 2.57 -29.12
C ALA A 179 14.04 2.78 -27.64
N MET A 180 14.13 4.04 -27.22
CA MET A 180 14.38 4.42 -25.83
C MET A 180 13.84 5.81 -25.53
N ILE A 181 13.62 6.08 -24.25
CA ILE A 181 13.34 7.41 -23.70
C ILE A 181 14.45 7.75 -22.70
N ALA A 182 15.05 8.93 -22.84
CA ALA A 182 16.18 9.33 -22.00
C ALA A 182 15.77 9.54 -20.53
N GLY A 183 16.72 9.39 -19.61
CA GLY A 183 16.53 9.79 -18.22
C GLY A 183 16.23 11.28 -18.08
N GLY A 184 15.32 11.63 -17.17
CA GLY A 184 14.89 13.02 -16.95
C GLY A 184 13.86 13.55 -17.95
N ASP A 185 13.51 12.78 -18.98
CA ASP A 185 12.39 13.08 -19.86
C ASP A 185 11.05 12.89 -19.10
N PRO A 186 10.11 13.87 -19.12
CA PRO A 186 8.80 13.73 -18.49
C PRO A 186 8.00 12.51 -18.95
N ASP A 187 8.20 12.03 -20.18
CA ASP A 187 7.51 10.85 -20.72
C ASP A 187 8.17 9.53 -20.30
N ASN A 188 9.27 9.56 -19.56
CA ASN A 188 9.96 8.35 -19.14
C ASN A 188 9.16 7.62 -18.03
N PRO A 189 8.66 6.40 -18.29
CA PRO A 189 7.80 5.70 -17.34
C PRO A 189 8.54 5.17 -16.11
N LEU A 190 9.87 5.26 -16.08
CA LEU A 190 10.69 4.87 -14.94
C LEU A 190 10.80 5.98 -13.87
N GLY A 191 10.36 7.20 -14.19
CA GLY A 191 10.50 8.36 -13.31
C GLY A 191 11.97 8.70 -13.02
N LEU A 192 12.23 9.30 -11.85
CA LEU A 192 13.54 9.85 -11.50
C LEU A 192 14.54 8.81 -10.97
N TYR A 193 14.06 7.69 -10.43
CA TYR A 193 14.90 6.72 -9.73
C TYR A 193 14.44 5.29 -10.00
N ARG A 194 15.41 4.37 -10.08
CA ARG A 194 15.19 2.92 -10.21
C ARG A 194 16.06 2.15 -9.23
N LEU A 195 15.44 1.25 -8.46
CA LEU A 195 16.08 0.22 -7.68
C LEU A 195 15.95 -1.11 -8.42
N GLU A 196 17.08 -1.63 -8.90
CA GLU A 196 17.13 -2.90 -9.61
C GLU A 196 17.12 -4.05 -8.60
N LEU A 197 16.34 -5.10 -8.88
CA LEU A 197 16.25 -6.27 -8.01
C LEU A 197 17.09 -7.42 -8.57
N THR A 198 17.39 -8.41 -7.73
CA THR A 198 17.97 -9.69 -8.17
C THR A 198 17.02 -10.52 -9.04
N LEU A 199 15.75 -10.10 -9.15
CA LEU A 199 14.76 -10.64 -10.06
C LEU A 199 14.86 -9.86 -11.39
N PRO A 200 15.42 -10.43 -12.48
CA PRO A 200 15.91 -9.67 -13.64
C PRO A 200 14.89 -8.79 -14.37
N LEU A 201 13.58 -9.08 -14.22
CA LEU A 201 12.49 -8.34 -14.87
C LEU A 201 11.81 -7.32 -13.94
N TYR A 202 12.19 -7.27 -12.67
CA TYR A 202 11.51 -6.46 -11.66
C TYR A 202 12.43 -5.38 -11.10
N ALA A 203 11.86 -4.19 -10.98
CA ALA A 203 12.46 -3.04 -10.33
C ALA A 203 11.40 -2.29 -9.53
N LEU A 204 11.85 -1.56 -8.50
CA LEU A 204 11.07 -0.49 -7.87
C LEU A 204 11.49 0.81 -8.53
N HIS A 205 10.56 1.59 -9.06
CA HIS A 205 10.90 2.84 -9.74
C HIS A 205 9.79 3.90 -9.58
N GLY A 206 10.07 5.13 -9.99
CA GLY A 206 9.07 6.21 -10.00
C GLY A 206 8.00 6.01 -11.07
N SER A 207 7.26 7.06 -11.41
CA SER A 207 6.23 6.97 -12.44
C SER A 207 6.02 8.32 -13.10
N ASN A 208 5.78 8.33 -14.41
CA ASN A 208 5.22 9.51 -15.10
C ASN A 208 3.68 9.52 -15.10
N MET A 209 3.07 8.50 -14.48
CA MET A 209 1.62 8.38 -14.29
C MET A 209 1.36 8.14 -12.81
N PRO A 210 1.34 9.19 -11.97
CA PRO A 210 1.14 9.05 -10.53
C PRO A 210 -0.21 8.41 -10.21
N TRP A 211 -1.26 8.73 -10.97
CA TRP A 211 -2.59 8.12 -10.85
C TRP A 211 -2.62 6.59 -11.07
N GLY A 212 -1.54 5.98 -11.58
CA GLY A 212 -1.41 4.53 -11.69
C GLY A 212 -0.91 3.82 -10.43
N VAL A 213 -0.57 4.56 -9.37
CA VAL A 213 -0.20 3.99 -8.06
C VAL A 213 -1.47 3.45 -7.39
N GLY A 214 -1.41 2.21 -6.88
CA GLY A 214 -2.59 1.48 -6.44
C GLY A 214 -3.43 0.86 -7.57
N MET A 215 -2.84 0.68 -8.77
CA MET A 215 -3.48 0.00 -9.91
C MET A 215 -2.56 -1.05 -10.56
N GLN A 216 -3.15 -1.98 -11.33
CA GLN A 216 -2.45 -2.98 -12.16
C GLN A 216 -2.27 -2.46 -13.61
N VAL A 217 -1.40 -1.47 -13.81
CA VAL A 217 -1.27 -0.75 -15.10
C VAL A 217 0.11 -0.87 -15.75
N SER A 218 1.10 -1.45 -15.07
CA SER A 218 2.48 -1.52 -15.59
C SER A 218 2.71 -2.78 -16.44
N HIS A 219 3.85 -2.83 -17.13
CA HIS A 219 4.32 -4.04 -17.83
C HIS A 219 5.20 -4.94 -16.93
N GLY A 220 4.93 -4.94 -15.61
CA GLY A 220 5.51 -5.88 -14.65
C GLY A 220 6.34 -5.26 -13.52
N CYS A 221 6.80 -4.02 -13.65
CA CYS A 221 7.57 -3.37 -12.58
C CYS A 221 6.68 -2.73 -11.50
N ILE A 222 7.27 -2.51 -10.33
CA ILE A 222 6.61 -1.88 -9.18
C ILE A 222 6.82 -0.36 -9.26
N ARG A 223 5.72 0.38 -9.33
CA ARG A 223 5.73 1.84 -9.48
C ARG A 223 5.42 2.53 -8.16
N LEU A 224 6.17 3.55 -7.82
CA LEU A 224 5.92 4.42 -6.67
C LEU A 224 5.60 5.83 -7.16
N TYR A 225 5.02 6.66 -6.29
CA TYR A 225 5.05 8.11 -6.51
C TYR A 225 6.51 8.60 -6.57
N ASN A 226 6.75 9.70 -7.28
CA ASN A 226 8.11 10.19 -7.50
C ASN A 226 8.76 10.68 -6.21
N GLU A 227 7.99 11.30 -5.32
CA GLU A 227 8.42 11.69 -3.98
C GLU A 227 8.83 10.48 -3.12
N ASP A 228 8.09 9.37 -3.21
CA ASP A 228 8.35 8.15 -2.44
C ASP A 228 9.59 7.41 -2.92
N ILE A 229 9.72 7.19 -4.24
CA ILE A 229 10.94 6.56 -4.76
C ILE A 229 12.17 7.44 -4.47
N THR A 230 12.02 8.76 -4.45
CA THR A 230 13.12 9.68 -4.11
C THR A 230 13.58 9.47 -2.67
N ALA A 231 12.64 9.40 -1.72
CA ALA A 231 12.96 9.15 -0.32
C ALA A 231 13.55 7.75 -0.13
N LEU A 232 12.88 6.71 -0.65
CA LEU A 232 13.31 5.33 -0.57
C LEU A 232 14.70 5.12 -1.19
N PHE A 233 14.97 5.74 -2.34
CA PHE A 233 16.26 5.66 -3.01
C PHE A 233 17.38 6.22 -2.14
N ARG A 234 17.16 7.23 -1.31
CA ARG A 234 18.22 7.78 -0.45
C ARG A 234 18.57 6.84 0.71
N GLU A 235 17.59 6.12 1.23
CA GLU A 235 17.75 5.28 2.43
C GLU A 235 18.22 3.86 2.10
N VAL A 236 17.66 3.27 1.03
CA VAL A 236 17.91 1.89 0.65
C VAL A 236 19.32 1.71 0.08
N ARG A 237 20.03 0.68 0.52
CA ARG A 237 21.38 0.33 0.08
C ARG A 237 21.35 -0.85 -0.89
N VAL A 238 22.35 -0.91 -1.78
CA VAL A 238 22.61 -2.15 -2.54
C VAL A 238 22.86 -3.29 -1.54
N GLY A 239 22.24 -4.43 -1.79
CA GLY A 239 22.25 -5.59 -0.92
C GLY A 239 21.11 -5.64 0.10
N THR A 240 20.32 -4.56 0.26
CA THR A 240 19.12 -4.56 1.12
C THR A 240 18.22 -5.74 0.71
N PRO A 241 17.86 -6.62 1.66
CA PRO A 241 16.96 -7.72 1.37
C PRO A 241 15.55 -7.20 1.13
N GLY A 242 14.76 -7.98 0.40
CA GLY A 242 13.33 -7.80 0.35
C GLY A 242 12.60 -9.07 0.01
N GLU A 243 11.28 -8.99 0.10
CA GLU A 243 10.37 -10.07 -0.23
C GLU A 243 9.05 -9.55 -0.76
N PHE A 244 8.51 -10.28 -1.73
CA PHE A 244 7.15 -10.15 -2.20
C PHE A 244 6.29 -11.18 -1.48
N VAL A 245 5.33 -10.70 -0.70
CA VAL A 245 4.36 -11.53 0.02
C VAL A 245 2.98 -11.36 -0.59
N TYR A 246 2.14 -12.38 -0.41
CA TYR A 246 0.77 -12.36 -0.91
C TYR A 246 -0.19 -12.64 0.25
N GLN A 247 -0.65 -11.58 0.91
CA GLN A 247 -1.49 -11.66 2.11
C GLN A 247 -2.73 -10.77 1.91
N PRO A 248 -3.80 -11.28 1.27
CA PRO A 248 -5.06 -10.54 1.14
C PRO A 248 -5.80 -10.46 2.48
N VAL A 249 -5.52 -11.37 3.41
CA VAL A 249 -5.96 -11.27 4.81
C VAL A 249 -4.74 -11.13 5.70
N LYS A 250 -4.68 -10.04 6.46
CA LYS A 250 -3.67 -9.83 7.51
C LYS A 250 -4.36 -9.78 8.87
N MET A 251 -3.69 -10.27 9.91
CA MET A 251 -4.18 -10.16 11.29
C MET A 251 -3.09 -9.61 12.20
N GLY A 252 -3.50 -8.78 13.14
CA GLY A 252 -2.59 -8.13 14.06
C GLY A 252 -3.18 -7.84 15.42
N ILE A 253 -2.35 -7.35 16.33
CA ILE A 253 -2.79 -6.94 17.66
C ILE A 253 -2.35 -5.51 17.97
N ARG A 254 -3.16 -4.83 18.79
CA ARG A 254 -2.84 -3.54 19.41
C ARG A 254 -3.60 -3.43 20.73
N GLY A 255 -2.88 -3.14 21.82
CA GLY A 255 -3.50 -2.99 23.15
C GLY A 255 -4.30 -4.21 23.62
N GLY A 256 -3.90 -5.43 23.23
CA GLY A 256 -4.62 -6.68 23.56
C GLY A 256 -5.84 -6.98 22.69
N GLY A 257 -6.25 -6.06 21.81
CA GLY A 257 -7.24 -6.31 20.74
C GLY A 257 -6.66 -7.15 19.60
N VAL A 258 -7.55 -7.82 18.86
CA VAL A 258 -7.22 -8.53 17.62
C VAL A 258 -7.89 -7.78 16.47
N TYR A 259 -7.12 -7.52 15.42
CA TYR A 259 -7.55 -6.78 14.24
C TYR A 259 -7.36 -7.65 13.00
N VAL A 260 -8.24 -7.48 12.02
CA VAL A 260 -8.11 -8.06 10.68
C VAL A 260 -8.15 -6.95 9.65
N GLU A 261 -7.30 -7.05 8.63
CA GLU A 261 -7.31 -6.17 7.47
C GLU A 261 -7.46 -7.05 6.23
N VAL A 262 -8.44 -6.73 5.38
CA VAL A 262 -8.83 -7.59 4.26
C VAL A 262 -8.81 -6.79 2.96
N HIS A 263 -8.14 -7.35 1.97
CA HIS A 263 -7.97 -6.84 0.61
C HIS A 263 -8.54 -7.82 -0.43
N GLU A 264 -8.65 -7.36 -1.66
CA GLU A 264 -9.00 -8.22 -2.78
C GLU A 264 -7.90 -9.26 -3.07
N ASP A 265 -8.30 -10.48 -3.46
CA ASP A 265 -7.39 -11.49 -3.99
C ASP A 265 -7.11 -11.22 -5.48
N ILE A 266 -6.32 -10.18 -5.75
CA ILE A 266 -6.14 -9.60 -7.10
C ILE A 266 -5.61 -10.58 -8.16
N TYR A 267 -4.93 -11.67 -7.75
CA TYR A 267 -4.45 -12.73 -8.65
C TYR A 267 -5.26 -14.03 -8.56
N GLY A 268 -6.28 -14.12 -7.70
CA GLY A 268 -7.08 -15.32 -7.52
C GLY A 268 -6.28 -16.51 -6.95
N LEU A 269 -5.28 -16.24 -6.11
CA LEU A 269 -4.41 -17.29 -5.53
C LEU A 269 -4.99 -17.93 -4.27
N ARG A 270 -6.15 -17.47 -3.79
CA ARG A 270 -6.84 -17.98 -2.62
C ARG A 270 -8.17 -18.59 -3.02
N THR A 271 -8.38 -19.82 -2.57
CA THR A 271 -9.68 -20.50 -2.75
C THR A 271 -10.79 -19.83 -1.93
N SER A 272 -10.45 -19.38 -0.72
CA SER A 272 -11.37 -18.69 0.20
C SER A 272 -10.56 -17.81 1.15
N LEU A 273 -11.02 -16.57 1.32
CA LEU A 273 -10.48 -15.63 2.30
C LEU A 273 -10.89 -16.03 3.73
N GLU A 274 -12.08 -16.63 3.88
CA GLU A 274 -12.55 -17.20 5.14
C GLU A 274 -11.62 -18.31 5.63
N ASP A 275 -11.27 -19.27 4.76
CA ASP A 275 -10.34 -20.33 5.12
C ASP A 275 -8.95 -19.78 5.47
N GLU A 276 -8.51 -18.71 4.80
CA GLU A 276 -7.26 -18.02 5.15
C GLU A 276 -7.32 -17.37 6.53
N ALA A 277 -8.41 -16.66 6.83
CA ALA A 277 -8.64 -16.08 8.14
C ALA A 277 -8.68 -17.14 9.25
N GLU A 278 -9.37 -18.26 9.05
CA GLU A 278 -9.43 -19.35 10.04
C GLU A 278 -8.07 -20.01 10.28
N ARG A 279 -7.25 -20.17 9.23
CA ARG A 279 -5.87 -20.65 9.36
C ARG A 279 -5.01 -19.69 10.18
N LEU A 280 -5.13 -18.38 9.96
CA LEU A 280 -4.40 -17.37 10.73
C LEU A 280 -4.82 -17.39 12.21
N LEU A 281 -6.13 -17.40 12.49
CA LEU A 281 -6.64 -17.49 13.86
C LEU A 281 -6.15 -18.74 14.59
N SER A 282 -6.18 -19.88 13.91
CA SER A 282 -5.71 -21.15 14.48
C SER A 282 -4.20 -21.11 14.75
N ARG A 283 -3.40 -20.59 13.80
CA ARG A 283 -1.94 -20.43 13.94
C ARG A 283 -1.58 -19.56 15.13
N HIS A 284 -2.32 -18.48 15.36
CA HIS A 284 -2.07 -17.56 16.46
C HIS A 284 -2.73 -17.95 17.79
N GLY A 285 -3.58 -18.98 17.80
CA GLY A 285 -4.39 -19.32 18.96
C GLY A 285 -5.41 -18.23 19.33
N TRP A 286 -5.92 -17.50 18.34
CA TRP A 286 -6.89 -16.40 18.53
C TRP A 286 -8.34 -16.79 18.22
N THR A 287 -8.57 -18.04 17.83
CA THR A 287 -9.89 -18.63 17.52
C THR A 287 -10.98 -18.26 18.54
N ASP A 288 -10.67 -18.30 19.84
CA ASP A 288 -11.64 -18.01 20.91
C ASP A 288 -11.67 -16.54 21.34
N ARG A 289 -10.74 -15.72 20.85
CA ARG A 289 -10.66 -14.29 21.15
C ARG A 289 -11.55 -13.44 20.25
N VAL A 290 -12.00 -13.98 19.12
CA VAL A 290 -12.63 -13.20 18.05
C VAL A 290 -14.15 -13.32 17.96
N ASP A 291 -14.79 -12.23 17.59
CA ASP A 291 -16.18 -12.16 17.16
C ASP A 291 -16.27 -12.60 15.68
N ARG A 292 -16.90 -13.77 15.48
CA ARG A 292 -17.07 -14.39 14.16
C ARG A 292 -17.95 -13.58 13.23
N ALA A 293 -18.90 -12.80 13.75
CA ALA A 293 -19.76 -11.96 12.94
C ALA A 293 -18.99 -10.75 12.41
N ARG A 294 -18.19 -10.09 13.25
CA ARG A 294 -17.30 -9.00 12.83
C ARG A 294 -16.26 -9.46 11.81
N LEU A 295 -15.67 -10.64 12.02
CA LEU A 295 -14.73 -11.22 11.04
C LEU A 295 -15.40 -11.46 9.68
N ARG A 296 -16.58 -12.10 9.65
CA ARG A 296 -17.32 -12.34 8.40
C ARG A 296 -17.68 -11.04 7.68
N GLN A 297 -18.04 -10.00 8.43
CA GLN A 297 -18.32 -8.69 7.87
C GLN A 297 -17.06 -8.08 7.23
N ALA A 298 -15.92 -8.07 7.93
CA ALA A 298 -14.67 -7.56 7.38
C ALA A 298 -14.21 -8.31 6.11
N LEU A 299 -14.41 -9.62 6.06
CA LEU A 299 -14.12 -10.46 4.88
C LEU A 299 -15.02 -10.17 3.67
N ALA A 300 -16.27 -9.76 3.94
CA ALA A 300 -17.22 -9.35 2.91
C ALA A 300 -16.94 -7.93 2.41
N ASP A 301 -16.65 -7.00 3.32
CA ASP A 301 -16.43 -5.59 3.01
C ASP A 301 -15.13 -5.35 2.26
N ARG A 302 -14.04 -6.05 2.64
CA ARG A 302 -12.71 -5.94 2.00
C ARG A 302 -12.25 -4.50 1.84
N SER A 303 -12.53 -3.68 2.84
CA SER A 303 -12.32 -2.23 2.81
C SER A 303 -10.84 -1.83 2.82
N GLY A 304 -9.92 -2.78 3.01
CA GLY A 304 -8.49 -2.49 3.25
C GLY A 304 -8.21 -1.83 4.61
N VAL A 305 -9.24 -1.60 5.44
CA VAL A 305 -9.13 -0.94 6.74
C VAL A 305 -9.03 -1.97 7.86
N PRO A 306 -8.09 -1.83 8.81
CA PRO A 306 -8.05 -2.68 9.99
C PRO A 306 -9.34 -2.60 10.83
N VAL A 307 -9.98 -3.74 11.06
CA VAL A 307 -11.20 -3.86 11.87
C VAL A 307 -10.91 -4.64 13.14
N ALA A 308 -11.27 -4.08 14.30
CA ALA A 308 -11.21 -4.79 15.57
C ALA A 308 -12.26 -5.92 15.62
N ILE A 309 -11.79 -7.16 15.73
CA ILE A 309 -12.61 -8.36 15.76
C ILE A 309 -12.57 -9.08 17.11
N VAL A 310 -12.15 -8.42 18.19
CA VAL A 310 -12.15 -9.00 19.53
C VAL A 310 -13.58 -9.15 20.09
N ARG A 311 -13.85 -10.21 20.86
CA ARG A 311 -15.11 -10.37 21.61
C ARG A 311 -15.21 -9.33 22.72
N ASP A 312 -16.38 -8.74 22.90
CA ASP A 312 -16.67 -7.87 24.05
C ASP A 312 -16.67 -8.68 25.35
N ARG A 313 -15.63 -8.51 26.18
CA ARG A 313 -15.52 -9.15 27.51
C ARG A 313 -16.49 -8.60 28.55
N THR A 314 -17.14 -7.47 28.26
CA THR A 314 -18.10 -6.81 29.17
C THR A 314 -19.43 -7.56 29.29
N LEU A 315 -19.73 -8.53 28.43
CA LEU A 315 -20.97 -9.31 28.50
C LEU A 315 -20.85 -10.66 29.23
N GLU A 316 -19.64 -11.16 29.48
CA GLU A 316 -19.44 -12.45 30.19
C GLU A 316 -19.47 -12.33 31.72
N THR A 317 -19.25 -11.13 32.27
CA THR A 317 -19.32 -10.89 33.73
C THR A 317 -20.73 -10.57 34.23
N ALA A 318 -21.69 -10.33 33.32
CA ALA A 318 -23.10 -10.12 33.68
C ALA A 318 -23.93 -11.42 33.69
N ALA A 319 -23.31 -12.57 33.36
CA ALA A 319 -23.98 -13.85 33.21
C ALA A 319 -23.51 -14.94 34.20
N ASN A 320 -22.69 -14.59 35.20
CA ASN A 320 -22.25 -15.50 36.27
C ASN A 320 -22.58 -14.94 37.64
#